data_AF-A0A1I4S328-F1
#
_entry.id   AF-A0A1I4S328-F1
#
_cell.length_a   1.000
_cell.length_b   1.000
_cell.length_c   1.000
_cell.angle_alpha   90.00
_cell.angle_beta   90.00
_cell.angle_gamma   90.00
#
_symmetry.space_group_name_H-M   'P 1'
#
loop_
_entity.id
_entity.type
_entity.pdbx_description
1 polymer ?
#
loop_
_entity_poly.entity_id
_entity_poly.type
_entity_poly.pdbx_seq_one_letter_code
_entity_poly.pdbx_strand_id
1 'polypeptide(L)'
;MEGLIKLKAWLSLPLFGVGIFNMLVIFEVLGRQNKTSNPQVLRKLHKTVGWMGFLWMLFISLLCVYLIKQTSGAMTPRGAVHALTALILLFLMMVKILIVRSYRKLYSFVPGLGMVIFASLMTTLVLSSGTYFLAHSGSGHVHADSQKRDLVKKGQSIFNSLCAGCHYSDSSDRKIGPGLKGLSRLNNLPLSGRPVTRENLLDQLNNPYGTMPSFQGLSEEHKKAIIEFLLTL
;
A
#
# COMPACT_ATOMS: atom_id res chain seq x y z
N MET A 1 -7.25 13.98 -0.15
CA MET A 1 -6.32 12.83 -0.25
C MET A 1 -6.03 12.44 -1.70
N GLU A 2 -7.03 12.41 -2.58
CA GLU A 2 -6.86 11.96 -3.98
C GLU A 2 -5.87 12.81 -4.80
N GLY A 3 -5.91 14.14 -4.67
CA GLY A 3 -4.95 15.04 -5.37
C GLY A 3 -3.48 14.82 -4.99
N LEU A 4 -3.21 14.44 -3.74
CA LEU A 4 -1.86 14.13 -3.26
C LEU A 4 -1.33 12.82 -3.85
N ILE A 5 -2.19 11.82 -4.03
CA ILE A 5 -1.82 10.54 -4.64
C ILE A 5 -1.53 10.74 -6.14
N LYS A 6 -2.36 11.52 -6.82
CA LYS A 6 -2.14 11.91 -8.23
C LYS A 6 -0.81 12.64 -8.39
N LEU A 7 -0.53 13.64 -7.56
CA LEU A 7 0.72 14.40 -7.61
C LEU A 7 1.96 13.49 -7.43
N LYS A 8 1.94 12.60 -6.44
CA LYS A 8 3.03 11.64 -6.20
C LYS A 8 3.26 10.72 -7.40
N ALA A 9 2.20 10.24 -8.03
CA ALA A 9 2.29 9.37 -9.19
C ALA A 9 2.90 10.07 -10.41
N TRP A 10 2.51 11.33 -10.64
CA TRP A 10 3.05 12.16 -11.73
C TRP A 10 4.52 12.54 -11.51
N LEU A 11 4.96 12.71 -10.26
CA LEU A 11 6.35 13.05 -9.94
C LEU A 11 7.32 11.86 -10.07
N SER A 12 6.89 10.64 -9.74
CA SER A 12 7.74 9.44 -9.74
C SER A 12 7.94 8.83 -11.13
N LEU A 13 6.98 8.99 -12.05
CA LEU A 13 7.05 8.48 -13.42
C LEU A 13 8.26 9.02 -14.21
N PRO A 14 8.49 10.35 -14.28
CA PRO A 14 9.68 10.91 -14.91
C PRO A 14 10.97 10.42 -14.26
N LEU A 15 11.01 10.33 -12.93
CA LEU A 15 12.20 9.85 -12.21
C LEU A 15 12.54 8.40 -12.58
N PHE A 16 11.53 7.54 -12.71
CA PHE A 16 11.72 6.17 -13.16
C PHE A 16 12.20 6.09 -14.61
N GLY A 17 11.62 6.91 -15.50
CA GLY A 17 12.06 7.01 -16.90
C GLY A 17 13.53 7.43 -17.02
N VAL A 18 13.96 8.42 -16.23
CA VAL A 18 15.38 8.82 -16.10
C VAL A 18 16.23 7.65 -15.62
N GLY A 19 15.75 6.88 -14.64
CA GLY A 19 16.43 5.68 -14.14
C GLY A 19 16.63 4.59 -15.22
N ILE A 20 15.59 4.28 -15.99
CA ILE A 20 15.65 3.31 -17.10
C ILE A 20 16.65 3.79 -18.15
N PHE A 21 16.53 5.04 -18.61
CA PHE A 21 17.42 5.59 -19.61
C PHE A 21 18.89 5.50 -19.14
N ASN A 22 19.15 5.87 -17.90
CA ASN A 22 20.49 5.85 -17.33
C ASN A 22 21.06 4.43 -17.19
N MET A 23 20.19 3.45 -16.94
CA MET A 23 20.52 2.01 -16.89
C MET A 23 20.87 1.48 -18.29
N LEU A 24 20.06 1.80 -19.31
CA LEU A 24 20.30 1.37 -20.68
C LEU A 24 21.63 1.93 -21.21
N VAL A 25 21.93 3.20 -20.93
CA VAL A 25 23.20 3.83 -21.31
C VAL A 25 24.41 3.09 -20.73
N ILE A 26 24.35 2.64 -19.47
CA ILE A 26 25.48 1.93 -18.86
C ILE A 26 25.57 0.47 -19.32
N PHE A 27 24.45 -0.19 -19.57
CA PHE A 27 24.44 -1.52 -20.16
C PHE A 27 25.01 -1.53 -21.57
N GLU A 28 24.77 -0.51 -22.38
CA GLU A 28 25.40 -0.34 -23.69
C GLU A 28 26.94 -0.21 -23.56
N VAL A 29 27.43 0.43 -22.50
CA VAL A 29 28.88 0.54 -22.24
C VAL A 29 29.47 -0.79 -21.77
N LEU A 30 28.74 -1.57 -20.96
CA LEU A 30 29.22 -2.83 -20.35
C LEU A 30 29.05 -4.05 -21.27
N GLY A 31 27.92 -4.18 -21.97
CA GLY A 31 27.57 -5.29 -22.86
C GLY A 31 28.13 -5.14 -24.28
N ARG A 32 29.15 -4.32 -24.45
CA ARG A 32 29.61 -3.81 -25.74
C ARG A 32 30.25 -4.92 -26.58
N GLN A 33 29.47 -5.46 -27.52
CA GLN A 33 29.94 -6.38 -28.58
C GLN A 33 30.26 -5.62 -29.88
N ASN A 34 29.57 -4.51 -30.17
CA ASN A 34 29.76 -3.68 -31.38
C ASN A 34 30.17 -2.22 -31.05
N LYS A 35 31.07 -1.64 -31.86
CA LYS A 35 31.71 -0.32 -31.61
C LYS A 35 30.92 0.91 -32.13
N THR A 36 29.63 0.80 -32.41
CA THR A 36 28.83 1.86 -33.08
C THR A 36 28.74 3.17 -32.29
N SER A 37 28.76 3.12 -30.95
CA SER A 37 28.58 4.31 -30.09
C SER A 37 29.87 4.78 -29.41
N ASN A 38 30.10 6.10 -29.31
CA ASN A 38 31.27 6.67 -28.65
C ASN A 38 31.18 6.54 -27.11
N PRO A 39 32.08 5.78 -26.46
CA PRO A 39 31.98 5.47 -25.02
C PRO A 39 32.19 6.70 -24.13
N GLN A 40 32.94 7.71 -24.60
CA GLN A 40 33.13 8.94 -23.84
C GLN A 40 31.83 9.74 -23.74
N VAL A 41 31.04 9.76 -24.82
CA VAL A 41 29.74 10.44 -24.87
C VAL A 41 28.75 9.72 -23.97
N LEU A 42 28.66 8.38 -24.03
CA LEU A 42 27.75 7.60 -23.18
C LEU A 42 28.07 7.80 -21.68
N ARG A 43 29.35 7.86 -21.29
CA ARG A 43 29.74 8.14 -19.89
C ARG A 43 29.36 9.55 -19.46
N LYS A 44 29.53 10.56 -20.33
CA LYS A 44 29.08 11.94 -20.06
C LYS A 44 27.57 12.00 -19.89
N LEU A 45 26.84 11.32 -20.77
CA LEU A 45 25.37 11.22 -20.73
C LEU A 45 24.89 10.55 -19.44
N HIS A 46 25.49 9.42 -19.04
CA HIS A 46 25.16 8.76 -17.78
C HIS A 46 25.35 9.68 -16.57
N LYS A 47 26.44 10.47 -16.59
CA LYS A 47 26.75 11.42 -15.53
C LYS A 47 25.75 12.58 -15.47
N THR A 48 25.41 13.19 -16.61
CA THR A 48 24.49 14.34 -16.66
C THR A 48 23.07 13.92 -16.29
N VAL A 49 22.56 12.86 -16.91
CA VAL A 49 21.24 12.29 -16.61
C VAL A 49 21.17 11.81 -15.17
N GLY A 50 22.21 11.12 -14.69
CA GLY A 50 22.27 10.67 -13.30
C GLY A 50 22.22 11.82 -12.30
N TRP A 51 22.87 12.95 -12.59
CA TRP A 51 22.83 14.12 -11.72
C TRP A 51 21.47 14.82 -11.73
N MET A 52 20.85 14.95 -12.90
CA MET A 52 19.46 15.43 -13.02
C MET A 52 18.50 14.55 -12.20
N GLY A 53 18.63 13.22 -12.32
CA GLY A 53 17.83 12.26 -11.57
C GLY A 53 18.06 12.35 -10.06
N PHE A 54 19.30 12.57 -9.61
CA PHE A 54 19.61 12.75 -8.19
C PHE A 54 18.99 14.02 -7.61
N LEU A 55 19.08 15.16 -8.32
CA LEU A 55 18.44 16.40 -7.89
C LEU A 55 16.91 16.26 -7.82
N TRP A 56 16.31 15.62 -8.83
CA TRP A 56 14.88 15.36 -8.86
C TRP A 56 14.44 14.45 -7.70
N MET A 57 15.22 13.41 -7.40
CA MET A 57 15.01 12.53 -6.25
C MET A 57 15.10 13.28 -4.93
N LEU A 58 16.07 14.20 -4.79
CA LEU A 58 16.23 15.02 -3.59
C LEU A 58 15.03 15.97 -3.42
N PHE A 59 14.56 16.59 -4.51
CA PHE A 59 13.34 17.41 -4.51
C PHE A 59 12.11 16.61 -4.05
N ILE A 60 11.88 15.42 -4.62
CA ILE A 60 10.76 14.55 -4.20
C ILE A 60 10.90 14.13 -2.73
N SER A 61 12.12 13.85 -2.28
CA SER A 61 12.37 13.44 -0.89
C SER A 61 12.03 14.56 0.09
N LEU A 62 12.38 15.82 -0.22
CA LEU A 62 11.99 16.98 0.58
C LEU A 62 10.47 17.18 0.59
N LEU A 63 9.81 17.01 -0.56
CA LEU A 63 8.35 17.06 -0.67
C LEU A 63 7.69 15.97 0.18
N CYS A 64 8.24 14.75 0.21
CA CYS A 64 7.75 13.67 1.07
C CYS A 64 7.85 14.01 2.56
N VAL A 65 8.98 14.57 3.01
CA VAL A 65 9.15 15.01 4.41
C VAL A 65 8.16 16.12 4.76
N TYR A 66 7.97 17.10 3.86
CA TYR A 66 6.99 18.17 4.03
C TYR A 66 5.57 17.62 4.20
N LEU A 67 5.17 16.65 3.37
CA LEU A 67 3.85 16.01 3.47
C LEU A 67 3.66 15.22 4.77
N ILE A 68 4.68 14.50 5.24
CA ILE A 68 4.63 13.75 6.50
C ILE A 68 4.42 14.70 7.69
N LYS A 69 5.08 15.86 7.67
CA LYS A 69 4.89 16.90 8.70
C LYS A 69 3.44 17.38 8.75
N GLN A 70 2.78 17.48 7.59
CA GLN A 70 1.39 17.92 7.49
C GLN A 70 0.38 16.85 7.96
N THR A 71 0.76 15.56 7.94
CA THR A 71 -0.09 14.46 8.45
C THR A 71 0.19 14.11 9.92
N SER A 72 0.81 15.00 10.69
CA SER A 72 1.18 14.79 12.11
C SER A 72 2.00 13.53 12.37
N GLY A 73 2.74 13.04 11.36
CA GLY A 73 3.54 11.80 11.50
C GLY A 73 2.73 10.50 11.48
N ALA A 74 1.40 10.54 11.32
CA ALA A 74 0.60 9.32 11.17
C ALA A 74 0.93 8.64 9.82
N MET A 75 1.62 7.50 9.88
CA MET A 75 1.99 6.72 8.69
C MET A 75 1.24 5.41 8.63
N THR A 76 0.74 5.08 7.44
CA THR A 76 0.30 3.71 7.15
C THR A 76 1.53 2.79 7.06
N PRO A 77 1.39 1.47 7.29
CA PRO A 77 2.51 0.53 7.12
C PRO A 77 3.18 0.64 5.74
N ARG A 78 2.38 0.89 4.68
CA ARG A 78 2.87 1.12 3.33
C ARG A 78 3.69 2.41 3.22
N GLY A 79 3.22 3.50 3.83
CA GLY A 79 3.93 4.77 3.88
C GLY A 79 5.28 4.65 4.60
N ALA A 80 5.33 3.87 5.68
CA ALA A 80 6.56 3.60 6.42
C ALA A 80 7.59 2.82 5.57
N VAL A 81 7.15 1.75 4.88
CA VAL A 81 8.02 0.99 3.97
C VAL A 81 8.52 1.87 2.83
N HIS A 82 7.66 2.68 2.22
CA HIS A 82 8.06 3.63 1.17
C HIS A 82 9.11 4.64 1.65
N ALA A 83 8.93 5.21 2.85
CA ALA A 83 9.88 6.15 3.43
C ALA A 83 11.23 5.48 3.72
N LEU A 84 11.22 4.26 4.27
CA LEU A 84 12.43 3.48 4.52
C LEU A 84 13.17 3.16 3.21
N THR A 85 12.46 2.68 2.18
CA THR A 85 13.07 2.37 0.88
C THR A 85 13.64 3.62 0.20
N ALA A 86 13.00 4.79 0.34
CA ALA A 86 13.50 6.05 -0.18
C ALA A 86 14.79 6.52 0.53
N LEU A 87 14.88 6.33 1.86
CA LEU A 87 16.09 6.63 2.62
C LEU A 87 17.26 5.72 2.21
N ILE A 88 17.00 4.42 2.06
CA ILE A 88 17.99 3.45 1.56
C ILE A 88 18.46 3.86 0.15
N LEU A 89 17.54 4.24 -0.74
CA LEU A 89 17.86 4.70 -2.09
C LEU A 89 18.79 5.92 -2.08
N LEU A 90 18.49 6.94 -1.28
CA LEU A 90 19.34 8.14 -1.13
C LEU A 90 20.73 7.78 -0.59
N PHE A 91 20.78 6.93 0.44
CA PHE A 91 22.03 6.47 1.03
C PHE A 91 22.89 5.72 0.00
N LEU A 92 22.31 4.76 -0.74
CA LEU A 92 23.02 4.03 -1.79
C LEU A 92 23.52 4.96 -2.90
N MET A 93 22.73 5.95 -3.31
CA MET A 93 23.17 6.93 -4.31
C MET A 93 24.36 7.76 -3.81
N MET A 94 24.34 8.18 -2.54
CA MET A 94 25.44 8.90 -1.91
C MET A 94 26.70 8.05 -1.84
N VAL A 95 26.59 6.78 -1.44
CA VAL A 95 27.70 5.80 -1.47
C VAL A 95 28.24 5.62 -2.89
N LYS A 96 27.37 5.49 -3.90
CA LYS A 96 27.78 5.41 -5.32
C LYS A 96 28.66 6.59 -5.71
N ILE A 97 28.23 7.80 -5.38
CA ILE A 97 28.93 9.05 -5.71
C ILE A 97 30.28 9.13 -4.98
N LEU A 98 30.32 8.72 -3.70
CA LEU A 98 31.55 8.67 -2.91
C LEU A 98 32.56 7.67 -3.48
N ILE A 99 32.11 6.47 -3.88
CA ILE A 99 32.99 5.48 -4.51
C ILE A 99 33.60 6.03 -5.80
N VAL A 100 32.77 6.61 -6.67
CA VAL A 100 33.21 7.18 -7.95
C VAL A 100 34.10 8.42 -7.77
N ARG A 101 33.99 9.16 -6.66
CA ARG A 101 34.84 10.34 -6.41
C ARG A 101 36.15 10.01 -5.70
N SER A 102 36.10 9.16 -4.69
CA SER A 102 37.19 9.01 -3.73
C SER A 102 37.85 7.63 -3.76
N TYR A 103 37.14 6.57 -4.14
CA TYR A 103 37.61 5.19 -3.97
C TYR A 103 37.73 4.42 -5.28
N ARG A 104 38.77 4.74 -6.06
CA ARG A 104 39.06 4.10 -7.36
C ARG A 104 39.17 2.56 -7.31
N LYS A 105 39.64 2.01 -6.18
CA LYS A 105 39.76 0.55 -5.98
C LYS A 105 38.42 -0.20 -5.95
N LEU A 106 37.31 0.48 -5.63
CA LEU A 106 35.98 -0.13 -5.49
C LEU A 106 35.11 0.03 -6.75
N TYR A 107 35.67 0.49 -7.87
CA TYR A 107 34.90 0.75 -9.09
C TYR A 107 34.21 -0.50 -9.68
N SER A 108 34.77 -1.69 -9.45
CA SER A 108 34.16 -2.95 -9.89
C SER A 108 32.78 -3.19 -9.26
N PHE A 109 32.51 -2.64 -8.08
CA PHE A 109 31.22 -2.77 -7.39
C PHE A 109 30.16 -1.76 -7.87
N VAL A 110 30.56 -0.71 -8.59
CA VAL A 110 29.66 0.39 -9.00
C VAL A 110 28.50 -0.07 -9.90
N PRO A 111 28.68 -0.98 -10.88
CA PRO A 111 27.57 -1.51 -11.66
C PRO A 111 26.55 -2.27 -10.81
N GLY A 112 27.01 -3.15 -9.90
CA GLY A 112 26.17 -3.88 -8.96
C GLY A 112 25.35 -2.95 -8.07
N LEU A 113 26.00 -1.94 -7.52
CA LEU A 113 25.34 -0.92 -6.71
C LEU A 113 24.33 -0.09 -7.52
N GLY A 114 24.60 0.16 -8.81
CA GLY A 114 23.63 0.74 -9.74
C GLY A 114 22.38 -0.11 -9.95
N MET A 115 22.53 -1.44 -10.04
CA MET A 115 21.40 -2.36 -10.15
C MET A 115 20.54 -2.37 -8.88
N VAL A 116 21.17 -2.37 -7.69
CA VAL A 116 20.44 -2.31 -6.41
C VAL A 116 19.66 -1.00 -6.27
N ILE A 117 20.26 0.13 -6.68
CA ILE A 117 19.57 1.43 -6.71
C ILE A 117 18.36 1.37 -7.64
N PHE A 118 18.51 0.82 -8.86
CA PHE A 118 17.42 0.71 -9.81
C PHE A 118 16.28 -0.18 -9.28
N ALA A 119 16.60 -1.33 -8.69
CA ALA A 119 15.62 -2.21 -8.07
C ALA A 119 14.85 -1.49 -6.93
N SER A 120 15.58 -0.78 -6.06
CA SER A 120 14.99 -0.01 -4.96
C SER A 120 14.07 1.12 -5.47
N LEU A 121 14.45 1.78 -6.58
CA LEU A 121 13.63 2.78 -7.25
C LEU A 121 12.33 2.16 -7.78
N MET A 122 12.42 0.96 -8.37
CA MET A 122 11.25 0.22 -8.86
C MET A 122 10.30 -0.15 -7.71
N THR A 123 10.83 -0.64 -6.58
CA THR A 123 10.03 -0.91 -5.36
C THR A 123 9.31 0.34 -4.88
N THR A 124 10.01 1.48 -4.87
CA THR A 124 9.45 2.76 -4.43
C THR A 124 8.35 3.26 -5.38
N LEU A 125 8.50 3.04 -6.69
CA LEU A 125 7.48 3.34 -7.69
C LEU A 125 6.22 2.49 -7.50
N VAL A 126 6.36 1.19 -7.26
CA VAL A 126 5.23 0.28 -7.03
C VAL A 126 4.47 0.66 -5.76
N LEU A 127 5.17 0.99 -4.67
CA LEU A 127 4.56 1.44 -3.41
C LEU A 127 3.84 2.79 -3.52
N SER A 128 4.21 3.63 -4.51
CA SER A 128 3.65 4.97 -4.71
C SER A 128 2.60 4.99 -5.82
N SER A 129 3.03 4.85 -7.08
CA SER A 129 2.18 4.92 -8.26
C SER A 129 1.40 3.64 -8.50
N GLY A 130 1.94 2.49 -8.08
CA GLY A 130 1.33 1.18 -8.32
C GLY A 130 -0.10 1.09 -7.79
N THR A 131 -0.41 1.66 -6.62
CA THR A 131 -1.78 1.65 -6.10
C THR A 131 -2.73 2.55 -6.89
N TYR A 132 -2.24 3.69 -7.40
CA TYR A 132 -3.05 4.58 -8.22
C TYR A 132 -3.42 3.90 -9.55
N PHE A 133 -2.43 3.32 -10.22
CA PHE A 133 -2.65 2.60 -11.47
C PHE A 133 -3.46 1.31 -11.25
N LEU A 134 -3.18 0.50 -10.22
CA LEU A 134 -3.98 -0.70 -9.92
C LEU A 134 -5.44 -0.36 -9.58
N ALA A 135 -5.69 0.73 -8.85
CA ALA A 135 -7.05 1.18 -8.55
C ALA A 135 -7.83 1.63 -9.80
N HIS A 136 -7.13 2.12 -10.84
CA HIS A 136 -7.74 2.59 -12.09
C HIS A 136 -7.66 1.58 -13.25
N SER A 137 -6.80 0.56 -13.17
CA SER A 137 -6.61 -0.47 -14.20
C SER A 137 -7.47 -1.73 -13.96
N GLY A 138 -8.54 -1.65 -13.16
CA GLY A 138 -9.45 -2.77 -12.88
C GLY A 138 -8.87 -3.91 -12.01
N SER A 139 -7.57 -3.88 -11.73
CA SER A 139 -6.86 -4.91 -10.92
C SER A 139 -6.94 -4.67 -9.41
N GLY A 140 -7.40 -3.48 -8.97
CA GLY A 140 -7.62 -3.14 -7.56
C GLY A 140 -8.68 -4.00 -6.87
N HIS A 141 -9.52 -4.69 -7.64
CA HIS A 141 -10.50 -5.64 -7.10
C HIS A 141 -9.85 -6.86 -6.43
N VAL A 142 -8.69 -7.35 -6.90
CA VAL A 142 -8.10 -8.60 -6.38
C VAL A 142 -7.58 -8.45 -4.95
N HIS A 143 -6.92 -7.34 -4.63
CA HIS A 143 -6.41 -7.08 -3.28
C HIS A 143 -7.51 -6.63 -2.32
N ALA A 144 -8.47 -5.82 -2.77
CA ALA A 144 -9.63 -5.44 -1.97
C ALA A 144 -10.49 -6.67 -1.62
N ASP A 145 -10.65 -7.59 -2.56
CA ASP A 145 -11.38 -8.84 -2.35
C ASP A 145 -10.63 -9.81 -1.41
N SER A 146 -9.30 -9.91 -1.52
CA SER A 146 -8.49 -10.67 -0.54
C SER A 146 -8.62 -10.11 0.87
N GLN A 147 -8.47 -8.79 1.03
CA GLN A 147 -8.58 -8.14 2.35
C GLN A 147 -9.99 -8.26 2.93
N LYS A 148 -11.03 -8.18 2.09
CA LYS A 148 -12.42 -8.40 2.50
C LYS A 148 -12.64 -9.84 2.95
N ARG A 149 -12.14 -10.83 2.20
CA ARG A 149 -12.21 -12.25 2.60
C ARG A 149 -11.54 -12.51 3.95
N ASP A 150 -10.38 -11.93 4.20
CA ASP A 150 -9.66 -12.10 5.47
C ASP A 150 -10.43 -11.46 6.64
N LEU A 151 -11.03 -10.28 6.43
CA LEU A 151 -11.92 -9.64 7.41
C LEU A 151 -13.17 -10.48 7.71
N VAL A 152 -13.79 -11.06 6.69
CA VAL A 152 -14.96 -11.95 6.85
C VAL A 152 -14.58 -13.19 7.67
N LYS A 153 -13.43 -13.83 7.39
CA LYS A 153 -12.94 -14.97 8.19
C LYS A 153 -12.67 -14.59 9.64
N LYS A 154 -12.06 -13.43 9.88
CA LYS A 154 -11.84 -12.90 11.24
C LYS A 154 -13.18 -12.65 11.95
N GLY A 155 -14.14 -12.06 11.25
CA GLY A 155 -15.50 -11.83 11.75
C GLY A 155 -16.21 -13.12 12.12
N GLN A 156 -16.09 -14.16 11.29
CA GLN A 156 -16.64 -15.49 11.56
C GLN A 156 -16.08 -16.10 12.83
N SER A 157 -14.76 -16.02 13.05
CA SER A 157 -14.12 -16.54 14.27
C SER A 157 -14.62 -15.83 15.53
N ILE A 158 -14.77 -14.51 15.48
CA ILE A 158 -15.27 -13.72 16.61
C ILE A 158 -16.76 -14.03 16.84
N PHE A 159 -17.57 -14.12 15.77
CA PHE A 159 -18.97 -14.51 15.85
C PHE A 159 -19.14 -15.87 16.52
N ASN A 160 -18.33 -16.86 16.13
CA ASN A 160 -18.37 -18.20 16.73
C ASN A 160 -18.05 -18.18 18.22
N SER A 161 -17.18 -17.27 18.66
CA SER A 161 -16.73 -17.17 20.04
C SER A 161 -17.71 -16.40 20.93
N LEU A 162 -18.34 -15.35 20.40
CA LEU A 162 -19.13 -14.39 21.20
C LEU A 162 -20.63 -14.40 20.91
N CYS A 163 -21.06 -14.83 19.72
CA CYS A 163 -22.43 -14.64 19.23
C CYS A 163 -23.16 -15.96 18.96
N ALA A 164 -22.46 -17.01 18.53
CA ALA A 164 -23.04 -18.30 18.16
C ALA A 164 -23.74 -19.04 19.32
N GLY A 165 -23.43 -18.67 20.58
CA GLY A 165 -24.18 -19.13 21.74
C GLY A 165 -25.66 -18.74 21.68
N CYS A 166 -25.95 -17.53 21.15
CA CYS A 166 -27.30 -16.96 21.14
C CYS A 166 -27.95 -16.89 19.74
N HIS A 167 -27.17 -16.92 18.66
CA HIS A 167 -27.65 -16.74 17.29
C HIS A 167 -27.21 -17.86 16.35
N TYR A 168 -28.10 -18.28 15.45
CA TYR A 168 -27.73 -19.12 14.31
C TYR A 168 -27.25 -18.24 13.14
N SER A 169 -26.13 -18.61 12.53
CA SER A 169 -25.63 -17.94 11.31
C SER A 169 -26.26 -18.50 10.03
N ASP A 170 -26.79 -19.72 10.09
CA ASP A 170 -27.20 -20.54 8.94
C ASP A 170 -28.70 -20.92 8.96
N SER A 171 -29.42 -20.53 10.02
CA SER A 171 -30.88 -20.65 10.14
C SER A 171 -31.52 -19.29 10.46
N SER A 172 -32.78 -19.13 10.05
CA SER A 172 -33.68 -18.04 10.46
C SER A 172 -34.39 -18.32 11.78
N ASP A 173 -34.26 -19.53 12.31
CA ASP A 173 -34.93 -19.94 13.55
C ASP A 173 -34.40 -19.18 14.76
N ARG A 174 -35.26 -19.02 15.76
CA ARG A 174 -34.89 -18.41 17.03
C ARG A 174 -34.10 -19.41 17.88
N LYS A 175 -32.96 -18.97 18.42
CA LYS A 175 -32.22 -19.70 19.45
C LYS A 175 -32.45 -19.06 20.82
N ILE A 176 -31.66 -18.04 21.13
CA ILE A 176 -31.93 -17.09 22.22
C ILE A 176 -32.32 -15.76 21.56
N GLY A 177 -31.47 -15.29 20.65
CA GLY A 177 -31.75 -14.22 19.70
C GLY A 177 -32.32 -14.74 18.36
N PRO A 178 -32.65 -13.82 17.43
CA PRO A 178 -33.13 -14.17 16.10
C PRO A 178 -32.04 -14.86 15.27
N GLY A 179 -32.45 -15.73 14.34
CA GLY A 179 -31.58 -16.27 13.32
C GLY A 179 -31.08 -15.18 12.36
N LEU A 180 -29.84 -15.32 11.89
CA LEU A 180 -29.14 -14.29 11.11
C LEU A 180 -28.88 -14.71 9.67
N LYS A 181 -29.39 -15.88 9.25
CA LYS A 181 -29.30 -16.32 7.86
C LYS A 181 -29.99 -15.31 6.94
N GLY A 182 -29.30 -14.87 5.91
CA GLY A 182 -29.81 -13.92 4.94
C GLY A 182 -30.04 -12.52 5.50
N LEU A 183 -29.42 -12.15 6.63
CA LEU A 183 -29.61 -10.84 7.27
C LEU A 183 -29.42 -9.68 6.28
N SER A 184 -28.42 -9.81 5.41
CA SER A 184 -28.09 -8.85 4.35
C SER A 184 -29.22 -8.60 3.34
N ARG A 185 -30.15 -9.55 3.20
CA ARG A 185 -31.28 -9.49 2.27
C ARG A 185 -32.54 -8.96 2.93
N LEU A 186 -32.54 -8.79 4.25
CA LEU A 186 -33.65 -8.19 4.98
C LEU A 186 -33.57 -6.67 4.87
N ASN A 187 -34.72 -6.02 4.70
CA ASN A 187 -34.77 -4.56 4.74
C ASN A 187 -34.47 -4.02 6.14
N ASN A 188 -34.98 -4.71 7.17
CA ASN A 188 -34.92 -4.30 8.58
C ASN A 188 -34.45 -5.44 9.48
N LEU A 189 -33.82 -5.09 10.61
CA LEU A 189 -33.39 -6.02 11.65
C LEU A 189 -34.60 -6.68 12.34
N PRO A 190 -34.56 -8.00 12.63
CA PRO A 190 -35.74 -8.77 13.05
C PRO A 190 -36.44 -8.32 14.35
N LEU A 191 -35.74 -7.61 15.25
CA LEU A 191 -36.29 -7.17 16.53
C LEU A 191 -36.30 -5.65 16.70
N SER A 192 -35.24 -4.96 16.33
CA SER A 192 -35.14 -3.50 16.48
C SER A 192 -35.86 -2.74 15.37
N GLY A 193 -36.21 -3.39 14.25
CA GLY A 193 -36.89 -2.76 13.12
C GLY A 193 -36.03 -1.75 12.34
N ARG A 194 -34.78 -1.54 12.75
CA ARG A 194 -33.84 -0.62 12.10
C ARG A 194 -33.41 -1.17 10.74
N PRO A 195 -33.16 -0.31 9.73
CA PRO A 195 -32.65 -0.76 8.45
C PRO A 195 -31.33 -1.53 8.56
N VAL A 196 -31.12 -2.56 7.74
CA VAL A 196 -29.87 -3.33 7.74
C VAL A 196 -28.76 -2.52 7.04
N THR A 197 -28.14 -1.61 7.78
CA THR A 197 -26.97 -0.83 7.36
C THR A 197 -25.78 -1.06 8.28
N ARG A 198 -24.57 -0.74 7.82
CA ARG A 198 -23.34 -0.93 8.61
C ARG A 198 -23.39 -0.11 9.90
N GLU A 199 -23.92 1.09 9.82
CA GLU A 199 -24.06 2.04 10.93
C GLU A 199 -25.05 1.49 11.96
N ASN A 200 -26.18 0.93 11.51
CA ASN A 200 -27.18 0.35 12.40
C ASN A 200 -26.72 -0.98 13.00
N LEU A 201 -25.94 -1.78 12.27
CA LEU A 201 -25.30 -2.99 12.81
C LEU A 201 -24.25 -2.64 13.87
N LEU A 202 -23.46 -1.59 13.64
CA LEU A 202 -22.52 -1.07 14.63
C LEU A 202 -23.24 -0.53 15.87
N ASP A 203 -24.33 0.22 15.67
CA ASP A 203 -25.15 0.71 16.77
C ASP A 203 -25.83 -0.44 17.52
N GLN A 204 -26.26 -1.52 16.85
CA GLN A 204 -26.80 -2.71 17.52
C GLN A 204 -25.74 -3.42 18.39
N LEU A 205 -24.45 -3.39 18.02
CA LEU A 205 -23.38 -3.94 18.86
C LEU A 205 -23.07 -3.05 20.06
N ASN A 206 -23.12 -1.73 19.89
CA ASN A 206 -22.82 -0.77 20.96
C ASN A 206 -24.02 -0.58 21.91
N ASN A 207 -25.20 -0.41 21.34
CA ASN A 207 -26.47 -0.10 21.99
C ASN A 207 -27.50 -1.17 21.60
N PRO A 208 -27.36 -2.39 22.16
CA PRO A 208 -28.18 -3.53 21.77
C PRO A 208 -29.65 -3.35 22.15
N TYR A 209 -30.52 -3.98 21.36
CA TYR A 209 -31.96 -4.03 21.60
C TYR A 209 -32.34 -5.25 22.46
N GLY A 210 -33.21 -5.02 23.45
CA GLY A 210 -33.74 -6.06 24.32
C GLY A 210 -32.69 -6.63 25.26
N THR A 211 -32.58 -7.95 25.31
CA THR A 211 -31.69 -8.68 26.23
C THR A 211 -30.31 -9.01 25.64
N MET A 212 -29.99 -8.47 24.46
CA MET A 212 -28.68 -8.67 23.85
C MET A 212 -27.63 -7.88 24.65
N PRO A 213 -26.49 -8.49 25.03
CA PRO A 213 -25.44 -7.78 25.78
C PRO A 213 -24.72 -6.76 24.90
N SER A 214 -24.18 -5.70 25.54
CA SER A 214 -23.43 -4.65 24.84
C SER A 214 -21.99 -5.07 24.58
N PHE A 215 -21.46 -4.67 23.41
CA PHE A 215 -20.09 -4.92 22.98
C PHE A 215 -19.29 -3.63 22.75
N GLN A 216 -19.62 -2.55 23.46
CA GLN A 216 -18.90 -1.26 23.35
C GLN A 216 -17.40 -1.41 23.58
N GLY A 217 -16.98 -2.27 24.51
CA GLY A 217 -15.57 -2.53 24.84
C GLY A 217 -14.79 -3.34 23.80
N LEU A 218 -15.45 -3.83 22.75
CA LEU A 218 -14.77 -4.51 21.65
C LEU A 218 -14.02 -3.48 20.78
N SER A 219 -12.86 -3.85 20.24
CA SER A 219 -12.12 -2.95 19.35
C SER A 219 -12.90 -2.65 18.07
N GLU A 220 -12.74 -1.46 17.52
CA GLU A 220 -13.43 -1.05 16.28
C GLU A 220 -13.10 -1.97 15.10
N GLU A 221 -11.89 -2.53 15.06
CA GLU A 221 -11.48 -3.50 14.05
C GLU A 221 -12.29 -4.81 14.16
N HIS A 222 -12.52 -5.29 15.38
CA HIS A 222 -13.31 -6.50 15.63
C HIS A 222 -14.79 -6.28 15.31
N LYS A 223 -15.36 -5.13 15.71
CA LYS A 223 -16.74 -4.77 15.36
C LYS A 223 -16.92 -4.74 13.84
N LYS A 224 -15.99 -4.11 13.12
CA LYS A 224 -15.99 -4.07 11.66
C LYS A 224 -15.91 -5.47 11.05
N ALA A 225 -15.04 -6.33 11.54
CA ALA A 225 -14.91 -7.70 11.03
C ALA A 225 -16.21 -8.50 11.20
N ILE A 226 -16.86 -8.41 12.38
CA ILE A 226 -18.16 -9.05 12.62
C ILE A 226 -19.20 -8.53 11.63
N ILE A 227 -19.31 -7.22 11.42
CA ILE A 227 -20.28 -6.62 10.51
C ILE A 227 -20.07 -7.10 9.07
N GLU A 228 -18.83 -7.17 8.59
CA GLU A 228 -18.56 -7.73 7.25
C GLU A 228 -19.00 -9.19 7.16
N PHE A 229 -18.76 -10.00 8.19
CA PHE A 229 -19.22 -11.39 8.21
C PHE A 229 -20.76 -11.48 8.21
N LEU A 230 -21.45 -10.71 9.04
CA LEU A 230 -22.91 -10.69 9.09
C LEU A 230 -23.54 -10.31 7.74
N LEU A 231 -22.92 -9.40 7.00
CA LEU A 231 -23.37 -9.00 5.67
C LEU A 231 -23.10 -10.07 4.59
N THR A 232 -22.37 -11.15 4.90
CA THR A 232 -22.22 -12.32 4.02
C THR A 232 -23.25 -13.42 4.26
N LEU A 233 -23.99 -13.36 5.37
CA LEU A 233 -24.99 -14.37 5.73
C LEU A 233 -26.27 -14.23 4.90
#